data_AF-C4YTE3-F1
#
_entry.id   AF-C4YTE3-F1
#
_cell.length_a   1.000
_cell.length_b   1.000
_cell.length_c   1.000
_cell.angle_alpha   90.00
_cell.angle_beta   90.00
_cell.angle_gamma   90.00
#
_symmetry.space_group_name_H-M   'P 1'
#
loop_
_entity.id
_entity.type
_entity.pdbx_description
1 polymer ?
#
loop_
_entity_poly.entity_id
_entity_poly.type
_entity_poly.pdbx_seq_one_letter_code
_entity_poly.pdbx_strand_id
1 'polypeptide(L)'
;MKLIDKVYLWYFIIHIPITIFIDSSIVIPKQYQLPITKSILEFHISTNNDILLAYPQTWFKIFGFIELIFQLPLFFYFIYKLLSSNRRVLDVNYYLWSIIYGFNAGFTTFVCLIWLIIEYKNFQLSDLQLINLLAIYIPYLLLPLILLIHSFKQIQQYNNNNHNKLKQQ
;
A
#
# COMPACT_ATOMS: atom_id res chain seq x y z
N MET A 1 -2.27 -19.39 11.40
CA MET A 1 -1.96 -18.37 10.38
C MET A 1 -0.59 -18.67 9.79
N LYS A 2 -0.46 -18.70 8.45
CA LYS A 2 0.83 -18.97 7.79
C LYS A 2 1.76 -17.76 7.99
N LEU A 3 3.07 -17.92 7.75
CA LEU A 3 4.03 -16.82 7.88
C LEU A 3 3.68 -15.64 6.96
N ILE A 4 3.32 -15.93 5.71
CA ILE A 4 2.98 -14.89 4.73
C ILE A 4 1.74 -14.08 5.14
N ASP A 5 0.73 -14.73 5.75
CA ASP A 5 -0.47 -14.07 6.27
C ASP A 5 -0.12 -13.12 7.45
N LYS A 6 0.87 -13.50 8.29
CA LYS A 6 1.38 -12.62 9.37
C LYS A 6 2.08 -11.38 8.80
N VAL A 7 2.84 -11.55 7.72
CA VAL A 7 3.51 -10.41 7.05
C VAL A 7 2.47 -9.43 6.53
N TYR A 8 1.43 -9.91 5.84
CA TYR A 8 0.35 -9.04 5.37
C TYR A 8 -0.43 -8.38 6.52
N LEU A 9 -0.71 -9.12 7.59
CA LEU A 9 -1.40 -8.58 8.75
C LEU A 9 -0.63 -7.38 9.34
N TRP A 10 0.66 -7.55 9.60
CA TRP A 10 1.50 -6.47 10.13
C TRP A 10 1.65 -5.30 9.15
N TYR A 11 1.78 -5.61 7.87
CA TYR A 11 1.80 -4.61 6.81
C TYR A 11 0.56 -3.69 6.87
N PHE A 12 -0.65 -4.27 6.92
CA PHE A 12 -1.88 -3.48 7.02
C PHE A 12 -2.02 -2.73 8.34
N ILE A 13 -1.64 -3.35 9.47
CA ILE A 13 -1.68 -2.70 10.80
C ILE A 13 -0.80 -1.46 10.82
N ILE A 14 0.41 -1.55 10.28
CA ILE A 14 1.36 -0.44 10.23
C ILE A 14 0.93 0.62 9.21
N HIS A 15 0.30 0.22 8.10
CA HIS A 15 -0.18 1.17 7.10
C HIS A 15 -1.30 2.06 7.59
N ILE A 16 -2.22 1.58 8.41
CA ILE A 16 -3.34 2.41 8.91
C ILE A 16 -2.88 3.72 9.56
N PRO A 17 -1.98 3.74 10.57
CA PRO A 17 -1.51 5.00 11.14
C PRO A 17 -0.70 5.82 10.14
N ILE A 18 0.07 5.19 9.24
CA ILE A 18 0.80 5.91 8.19
C ILE A 18 -0.18 6.65 7.28
N THR A 19 -1.20 5.97 6.76
CA THR A 19 -2.22 6.58 5.91
C THR A 19 -3.02 7.67 6.63
N ILE A 20 -3.34 7.47 7.90
CA ILE A 20 -4.09 8.47 8.68
C ILE A 20 -3.22 9.71 8.97
N PHE A 21 -1.95 9.56 9.35
CA PHE A 21 -1.14 10.68 9.82
C PHE A 21 -0.21 11.29 8.77
N ILE A 22 0.14 10.54 7.72
CA ILE A 22 1.04 10.97 6.65
C ILE A 22 0.25 11.14 5.36
N ASP A 23 -0.36 10.07 4.83
CA ASP A 23 -0.94 10.14 3.47
C ASP A 23 -2.20 11.01 3.40
N SER A 24 -2.94 11.13 4.51
CA SER A 24 -4.06 12.08 4.60
C SER A 24 -3.63 13.53 4.37
N SER A 25 -2.37 13.87 4.69
CA SER A 25 -1.82 15.21 4.49
C SER A 25 -1.62 15.57 3.02
N ILE A 26 -1.56 14.57 2.13
CA ILE A 26 -1.48 14.77 0.67
C ILE A 26 -2.76 15.47 0.18
N VAL A 27 -3.90 15.06 0.75
CA VAL A 27 -5.23 15.53 0.34
C VAL A 27 -5.70 16.72 1.16
N ILE A 28 -5.45 16.70 2.48
CA ILE A 28 -5.92 17.72 3.41
C ILE A 28 -5.01 18.96 3.33
N PRO A 29 -5.54 20.16 3.01
CA PRO A 29 -4.75 21.38 2.99
C PRO A 29 -4.08 21.67 4.34
N LYS A 30 -2.87 22.25 4.32
CA LYS A 30 -2.07 22.53 5.53
C LYS A 30 -2.83 23.29 6.62
N GLN A 31 -3.77 24.18 6.29
CA GLN A 31 -4.56 24.89 7.31
C GLN A 31 -5.50 23.99 8.14
N TYR A 32 -5.92 22.84 7.59
CA TYR A 32 -6.87 21.91 8.23
C TYR A 32 -6.18 20.68 8.83
N GLN A 33 -4.87 20.53 8.65
CA GLN A 33 -4.11 19.44 9.24
C GLN A 33 -3.94 19.64 10.76
N LEU A 34 -4.06 18.54 11.51
CA LEU A 34 -3.84 18.54 12.95
C LEU A 34 -2.36 18.84 13.27
N PRO A 35 -2.06 19.43 14.45
CA PRO A 35 -0.67 19.69 14.84
C PRO A 35 0.22 18.45 14.81
N ILE A 36 -0.29 17.30 15.27
CA ILE A 36 0.45 16.04 15.28
C ILE A 36 0.81 15.56 13.86
N THR A 37 -0.14 15.64 12.92
CA THR A 37 0.07 15.33 11.50
C THR A 37 1.17 16.21 10.91
N LYS A 38 1.14 17.52 11.19
CA LYS A 38 2.17 18.47 10.72
C LYS A 38 3.55 18.11 11.24
N SER A 39 3.68 17.85 12.55
CA SER A 39 4.97 17.51 13.15
C SER A 39 5.54 16.20 12.60
N ILE A 40 4.70 15.17 12.43
CA ILE A 40 5.12 13.89 11.85
C ILE A 40 5.54 14.08 10.38
N LEU A 41 4.75 14.84 9.61
CA LEU A 41 5.03 15.11 8.20
C LEU A 41 6.32 15.91 8.02
N GLU A 42 6.54 16.96 8.81
CA GLU A 42 7.76 17.77 8.79
C GLU A 42 8.99 16.94 9.17
N PHE A 43 8.87 16.08 10.19
CA PHE A 43 9.93 15.14 10.56
C PHE A 43 10.23 14.17 9.40
N HIS A 44 9.20 13.61 8.77
CA HIS A 44 9.37 12.68 7.65
C HIS A 44 10.04 13.33 6.44
N ILE A 45 9.56 14.51 6.04
CA ILE A 45 10.12 15.27 4.91
C ILE A 45 11.57 15.66 5.18
N SER A 46 11.86 16.22 6.36
CA SER A 46 13.22 16.68 6.70
C SER A 46 14.23 15.54 6.84
N THR A 47 13.80 14.40 7.39
CA THR A 47 14.68 13.24 7.56
C THR A 47 14.97 12.55 6.23
N ASN A 48 13.96 12.41 5.37
CA ASN A 48 14.05 11.57 4.18
C ASN A 48 14.23 12.35 2.87
N ASN A 49 14.17 13.70 2.92
CA ASN A 49 14.13 14.57 1.74
C ASN A 49 12.96 14.19 0.82
N ASP A 50 11.80 13.90 1.40
CA ASP A 50 10.65 13.42 0.66
C ASP A 50 10.01 14.55 -0.16
N ILE A 51 10.42 14.65 -1.43
CA ILE A 51 9.95 15.66 -2.36
C ILE A 51 8.50 15.44 -2.82
N LEU A 52 7.98 14.20 -2.77
CA LEU A 52 6.58 13.91 -3.11
C LEU A 52 5.65 14.54 -2.07
N LEU A 53 6.00 14.41 -0.79
CA LEU A 53 5.23 15.00 0.31
C LEU A 53 5.50 16.51 0.48
N ALA A 54 6.72 16.98 0.19
CA ALA A 54 7.05 18.40 0.24
C ALA A 54 6.34 19.22 -0.86
N TYR A 55 6.26 18.67 -2.08
CA TYR A 55 5.71 19.32 -3.26
C TYR A 55 4.68 18.42 -3.97
N PRO A 56 3.52 18.17 -3.34
CA PRO A 56 2.55 17.19 -3.83
C PRO A 56 1.90 17.63 -5.14
N GLN A 57 2.15 16.86 -6.19
CA GLN A 57 1.58 17.06 -7.52
C GLN A 57 0.09 16.74 -7.56
N THR A 58 -0.66 17.33 -8.49
CA THR A 58 -2.12 17.10 -8.58
C THR A 58 -2.49 15.63 -8.77
N TRP A 59 -1.74 14.88 -9.58
CA TRP A 59 -1.96 13.44 -9.75
C TRP A 59 -1.67 12.65 -8.47
N PHE A 60 -0.69 13.08 -7.67
CA PHE A 60 -0.35 12.43 -6.40
C PHE A 60 -1.46 12.63 -5.37
N LYS A 61 -2.12 13.80 -5.39
CA LYS A 61 -3.33 14.05 -4.58
C LYS A 61 -4.49 13.14 -4.96
N ILE A 62 -4.64 12.81 -6.25
CA ILE A 62 -5.65 11.82 -6.69
C ILE A 62 -5.33 10.45 -6.10
N PHE A 63 -4.06 10.03 -6.09
CA PHE A 63 -3.65 8.78 -5.46
C PHE A 63 -3.90 8.77 -3.95
N GLY A 64 -3.54 9.84 -3.23
CA GLY A 64 -3.86 9.99 -1.82
C GLY A 64 -5.37 9.91 -1.54
N PHE A 65 -6.20 10.50 -2.41
CA PHE A 65 -7.66 10.41 -2.28
C PHE A 65 -8.17 8.98 -2.46
N ILE A 66 -7.66 8.26 -3.48
CA ILE A 66 -7.97 6.84 -3.69
C ILE A 66 -7.52 6.03 -2.47
N GLU A 67 -6.33 6.31 -1.94
CA GLU A 67 -5.83 5.60 -0.76
C GLU A 67 -6.77 5.76 0.44
N LEU A 68 -7.18 6.98 0.76
CA LEU A 68 -8.06 7.25 1.91
C LEU A 68 -9.46 6.62 1.76
N ILE A 69 -10.03 6.62 0.56
CA ILE A 69 -11.42 6.18 0.35
C ILE A 69 -11.51 4.69 0.02
N PHE A 70 -10.50 4.14 -0.65
CA PHE A 70 -10.53 2.76 -1.14
C PHE A 70 -9.57 1.86 -0.36
N GLN A 71 -8.30 2.24 -0.27
CA GLN A 71 -7.29 1.37 0.34
C GLN A 71 -7.43 1.29 1.87
N LEU A 72 -7.65 2.43 2.53
CA LEU A 72 -7.75 2.49 3.99
C LEU A 72 -8.91 1.64 4.55
N PRO A 73 -10.16 1.70 4.01
CA PRO A 73 -11.20 0.77 4.42
C PRO A 73 -10.85 -0.70 4.16
N LEU A 74 -10.14 -0.98 3.07
CA LEU A 74 -9.67 -2.33 2.76
C LEU A 74 -8.63 -2.83 3.77
N PHE A 75 -7.77 -1.97 4.32
CA PHE A 75 -6.83 -2.37 5.38
C PHE A 75 -7.57 -2.93 6.59
N PHE A 76 -8.61 -2.25 7.05
CA PHE A 76 -9.44 -2.73 8.16
C PHE A 76 -10.14 -4.05 7.79
N TYR A 77 -10.69 -4.16 6.58
CA TYR A 77 -11.31 -5.39 6.09
C TYR A 77 -10.32 -6.57 6.05
N PHE A 78 -9.09 -6.36 5.54
CA PHE A 78 -8.08 -7.40 5.47
C PHE A 78 -7.61 -7.85 6.84
N ILE A 79 -7.38 -6.91 7.78
CA ILE A 79 -7.04 -7.24 9.17
C ILE A 79 -8.15 -8.08 9.80
N TYR A 80 -9.41 -7.65 9.67
CA TYR A 80 -10.56 -8.39 10.18
C TYR A 80 -10.61 -9.82 9.62
N LYS A 81 -10.43 -9.98 8.30
CA LYS A 81 -10.42 -11.30 7.65
C LYS A 81 -9.27 -12.20 8.11
N LEU A 82 -8.07 -11.64 8.24
CA LEU A 82 -6.87 -12.36 8.66
C LEU A 82 -6.99 -12.82 10.13
N LEU A 83 -7.52 -11.98 11.01
CA LEU A 83 -7.70 -12.29 12.43
C LEU A 83 -8.89 -13.24 12.69
N SER A 84 -9.98 -13.09 11.94
CA SER A 84 -11.18 -13.93 12.08
C SER A 84 -11.01 -15.34 11.49
N SER A 85 -9.92 -15.56 10.74
CA SER A 85 -9.61 -16.87 10.18
C SER A 85 -9.10 -17.83 11.27
N ASN A 86 -10.02 -18.46 11.99
CA ASN A 86 -9.77 -19.54 12.95
C ASN A 86 -9.33 -20.85 12.26
N ARG A 87 -8.25 -20.80 11.46
CA ARG A 87 -7.70 -21.91 10.63
C ARG A 87 -8.52 -22.30 9.40
N ARG A 88 -9.51 -21.51 9.00
CA ARG A 88 -10.22 -21.71 7.73
C ARG A 88 -9.38 -21.16 6.57
N VAL A 89 -9.54 -21.73 5.38
CA VAL A 89 -9.01 -21.11 4.16
C VAL A 89 -9.68 -19.75 4.01
N LEU A 90 -8.90 -18.69 3.77
CA LEU A 90 -9.45 -17.36 3.46
C LEU A 90 -10.40 -17.49 2.26
N ASP A 91 -11.47 -16.70 2.25
CA ASP A 91 -12.50 -16.82 1.22
C ASP A 91 -12.04 -16.19 -0.11
N VAL A 92 -12.72 -16.57 -1.19
CA VAL A 92 -12.45 -16.06 -2.55
C VAL A 92 -12.53 -14.52 -2.59
N ASN A 93 -13.46 -13.94 -1.81
CA ASN A 93 -13.62 -12.49 -1.72
C ASN A 93 -12.37 -11.80 -1.17
N TYR A 94 -11.73 -12.36 -0.12
CA TYR A 94 -10.45 -11.82 0.37
C TYR A 94 -9.39 -11.74 -0.74
N TYR A 95 -9.24 -12.81 -1.53
CA TYR A 95 -8.24 -12.85 -2.59
C TYR A 95 -8.58 -11.92 -3.76
N LEU A 96 -9.86 -11.80 -4.14
CA LEU A 96 -10.29 -10.87 -5.18
C LEU A 96 -10.00 -9.42 -4.78
N TRP A 97 -10.38 -9.02 -3.57
CA TRP A 97 -10.06 -7.69 -3.06
C TRP A 97 -8.56 -7.45 -2.92
N SER A 98 -7.80 -8.48 -2.54
CA SER A 98 -6.34 -8.41 -2.46
C SER A 98 -5.66 -8.20 -3.83
N ILE A 99 -6.23 -8.73 -4.92
CA ILE A 99 -5.75 -8.47 -6.28
C ILE A 99 -6.00 -7.02 -6.69
N ILE A 100 -7.23 -6.52 -6.47
CA ILE A 100 -7.60 -5.15 -6.83
C ILE A 100 -6.74 -4.16 -6.04
N TYR A 101 -6.64 -4.37 -4.72
CA TYR A 101 -5.79 -3.58 -3.85
C TYR A 101 -4.32 -3.66 -4.26
N GLY A 102 -3.80 -4.88 -4.43
CA GLY A 102 -2.39 -5.10 -4.75
C GLY A 102 -1.97 -4.43 -6.06
N PHE A 103 -2.85 -4.43 -7.06
CA PHE A 103 -2.62 -3.72 -8.32
C PHE A 103 -2.68 -2.20 -8.12
N ASN A 104 -3.71 -1.71 -7.43
CA ASN A 104 -3.90 -0.27 -7.24
C ASN A 104 -2.73 0.35 -6.46
N ALA A 105 -2.41 -0.19 -5.27
CA ALA A 105 -1.29 0.29 -4.47
C ALA A 105 0.03 0.16 -5.22
N GLY A 106 0.32 -1.02 -5.78
CA GLY A 106 1.55 -1.24 -6.56
C GLY A 106 1.70 -0.30 -7.75
N PHE A 107 0.63 -0.05 -8.51
CA PHE A 107 0.65 0.87 -9.64
C PHE A 107 0.89 2.32 -9.20
N THR A 108 0.17 2.80 -8.17
CA THR A 108 0.35 4.18 -7.67
C THR A 108 1.77 4.40 -7.15
N THR A 109 2.31 3.47 -6.37
CA THR A 109 3.70 3.55 -5.88
C THR A 109 4.71 3.45 -7.03
N PHE A 110 4.46 2.61 -8.03
CA PHE A 110 5.32 2.54 -9.22
C PHE A 110 5.40 3.89 -9.95
N VAL A 111 4.26 4.56 -10.14
CA VAL A 111 4.23 5.90 -10.74
C VAL A 111 5.04 6.90 -9.89
N CYS A 112 4.88 6.87 -8.56
CA CYS A 112 5.67 7.70 -7.64
C CYS A 112 7.18 7.46 -7.79
N LEU A 113 7.62 6.20 -7.83
CA LEU A 113 9.03 5.83 -7.96
C LEU A 113 9.63 6.31 -9.29
N ILE A 114 8.90 6.12 -10.40
CA ILE A 114 9.35 6.61 -11.71
C ILE A 114 9.46 8.13 -11.71
N TRP A 115 8.47 8.82 -11.16
CA TRP A 115 8.51 10.28 -11.05
C TRP A 115 9.70 10.76 -10.22
N LEU A 116 9.99 10.12 -9.09
CA LEU A 116 11.17 10.43 -8.27
C LEU A 116 12.48 10.27 -9.07
N ILE A 117 12.64 9.16 -9.79
CA ILE A 117 13.86 8.89 -10.59
C ILE A 117 14.06 9.95 -11.68
N ILE A 118 12.97 10.45 -12.27
CA ILE A 118 13.03 11.46 -13.33
C ILE A 118 13.32 12.86 -12.75
N GLU A 119 12.66 13.22 -11.65
CA GLU A 119 12.58 14.61 -11.19
C GLU A 119 13.57 14.95 -10.06
N TYR A 120 14.22 13.98 -9.41
CA TYR A 120 15.01 14.25 -8.19
C TYR A 120 16.08 15.35 -8.36
N LYS A 121 16.72 15.43 -9.53
CA LYS A 121 17.72 16.47 -9.83
C LYS A 121 17.13 17.87 -9.91
N ASN A 122 15.89 18.01 -10.37
CA ASN A 122 15.19 19.29 -10.44
C ASN A 122 14.91 19.84 -9.03
N PHE A 123 14.85 18.96 -8.03
CA PHE A 123 14.72 19.31 -6.61
C PHE A 123 16.06 19.30 -5.85
N GLN A 124 17.19 19.26 -6.56
CA GLN A 124 18.54 19.31 -5.99
C GLN A 124 18.87 18.16 -5.02
N LEU A 125 18.22 17.01 -5.16
CA LEU A 125 18.56 15.82 -4.38
C LEU A 125 19.86 15.20 -4.92
N SER A 126 20.73 14.78 -4.00
CA SER A 126 21.87 13.92 -4.32
C SER A 126 21.41 12.49 -4.66
N ASP A 127 22.25 11.74 -5.38
CA ASP A 127 21.98 10.34 -5.72
C ASP A 127 21.78 9.48 -4.46
N LEU A 128 22.51 9.76 -3.38
CA LEU A 128 22.36 9.06 -2.11
C LEU A 128 21.01 9.34 -1.44
N GLN A 129 20.55 10.60 -1.46
CA GLN A 129 19.23 10.97 -0.94
C GLN A 129 18.12 10.30 -1.76
N LEU A 130 18.26 10.25 -3.09
CA LEU A 130 17.33 9.50 -3.94
C LEU A 130 17.29 8.02 -3.56
N ILE A 131 18.44 7.35 -3.44
CA ILE A 131 18.49 5.91 -3.09
C ILE A 131 17.81 5.65 -1.75
N ASN A 132 18.08 6.49 -0.74
CA ASN A 132 17.44 6.39 0.56
C ASN A 132 15.92 6.57 0.46
N LEU A 133 15.46 7.55 -0.32
CA LEU A 133 14.04 7.78 -0.55
C LEU A 133 13.39 6.60 -1.28
N LEU A 134 14.00 6.09 -2.34
CA LEU A 134 13.50 4.90 -3.06
C LEU A 134 13.42 3.68 -2.12
N ALA A 135 14.40 3.48 -1.24
CA ALA A 135 14.40 2.38 -0.28
C ALA A 135 13.20 2.44 0.70
N ILE A 136 12.70 3.64 1.01
CA ILE A 136 11.50 3.82 1.83
C ILE A 136 10.25 3.39 1.06
N TYR A 137 10.13 3.76 -0.21
CA TYR A 137 8.92 3.49 -1.03
C TYR A 137 8.88 2.07 -1.62
N ILE A 138 10.03 1.43 -1.89
CA ILE A 138 10.11 0.09 -2.51
C ILE A 138 9.30 -0.99 -1.76
N PRO A 139 9.32 -1.07 -0.41
CA PRO A 139 8.47 -2.01 0.33
C PRO A 139 6.97 -1.85 0.02
N TYR A 140 6.50 -0.62 -0.18
CA TYR A 140 5.11 -0.26 -0.51
C TYR A 140 4.76 -0.63 -1.97
N LEU A 141 5.75 -0.87 -2.82
CA LEU A 141 5.55 -1.46 -4.15
C LEU A 141 5.54 -3.00 -4.06
N LEU A 142 6.58 -3.58 -3.44
CA LEU A 142 6.82 -5.02 -3.47
C LEU A 142 5.75 -5.81 -2.70
N LEU A 143 5.36 -5.36 -1.50
CA LEU A 143 4.40 -6.10 -0.68
C LEU A 143 3.01 -6.21 -1.34
N PRO A 144 2.42 -5.12 -1.87
CA PRO A 144 1.18 -5.21 -2.65
C PRO A 144 1.27 -6.12 -3.88
N LEU A 145 2.39 -6.08 -4.62
CA LEU A 145 2.58 -6.96 -5.78
C LEU A 145 2.72 -8.43 -5.41
N ILE A 146 3.45 -8.74 -4.33
CA ILE A 146 3.55 -10.10 -3.80
C ILE A 146 2.17 -10.59 -3.35
N LEU A 147 1.39 -9.74 -2.67
CA LEU A 147 0.02 -10.03 -2.27
C LEU A 147 -0.89 -10.31 -3.48
N LEU A 148 -0.80 -9.50 -4.55
CA LEU A 148 -1.53 -9.70 -5.80
C LEU A 148 -1.21 -11.08 -6.38
N ILE A 149 0.07 -11.39 -6.61
CA ILE A 149 0.50 -12.65 -7.23
C ILE A 149 0.08 -13.84 -6.39
N HIS A 150 0.26 -13.75 -5.06
CA HIS A 150 -0.16 -14.80 -4.15
C HIS A 150 -1.69 -15.02 -4.21
N SER A 151 -2.47 -13.95 -4.18
CA SER A 151 -3.93 -14.02 -4.23
C SER A 151 -4.43 -14.62 -5.55
N PHE A 152 -3.80 -14.25 -6.66
CA PHE A 152 -4.11 -14.82 -7.98
C PHE A 152 -3.87 -16.35 -8.01
N LYS A 153 -2.72 -16.81 -7.49
CA LYS A 153 -2.42 -18.24 -7.38
C LYS A 153 -3.43 -18.99 -6.51
N GLN A 154 -3.87 -18.38 -5.41
CA GLN A 154 -4.85 -18.99 -4.50
C GLN A 154 -6.22 -19.17 -5.17
N ILE A 155 -6.67 -18.21 -5.97
CA ILE A 155 -7.91 -18.33 -6.76
C ILE A 155 -7.80 -19.43 -7.80
N GLN A 156 -6.68 -19.50 -8.52
CA GLN A 156 -6.45 -20.57 -9.51
C GLN A 156 -6.50 -21.97 -8.86
N GLN A 157 -5.86 -22.13 -7.70
CA GLN A 157 -5.91 -23.40 -6.96
C GLN A 157 -7.34 -23.75 -6.51
N TYR A 158 -8.10 -22.77 -6.03
CA TYR A 158 -9.49 -22.97 -5.65
C TYR A 158 -10.34 -23.47 -6.84
N ASN A 159 -10.19 -22.83 -8.01
CA ASN A 159 -10.91 -23.23 -9.22
C ASN A 159 -10.53 -24.63 -9.70
N ASN A 160 -9.23 -24.97 -9.70
CA ASN A 160 -8.75 -26.29 -10.11
C ASN A 160 -9.29 -27.40 -9.19
N ASN A 161 -9.30 -27.16 -7.88
CA ASN A 161 -9.82 -28.12 -6.90
C ASN A 161 -11.32 -28.37 -7.08
N ASN A 162 -12.09 -27.32 -7.36
CA ASN A 162 -13.53 -27.47 -7.62
C ASN A 162 -13.80 -28.22 -8.93
N HIS A 163 -13.05 -27.91 -9.99
CA HIS A 163 -13.17 -28.59 -11.27
C HIS A 163 -12.84 -30.09 -11.17
N ASN A 164 -11.83 -30.47 -10.38
CA ASN A 164 -11.49 -31.88 -10.15
C ASN A 164 -12.56 -32.63 -9.36
N LYS A 165 -13.23 -31.97 -8.40
CA LYS A 165 -14.36 -32.58 -7.66
C LYS A 165 -15.55 -32.87 -8.56
N LEU A 166 -15.86 -31.98 -9.49
CA LEU A 166 -16.95 -32.17 -10.46
C LEU A 166 -16.70 -33.33 -11.44
N LYS A 167 -15.43 -33.64 -11.74
CA LYS A 167 -15.06 -34.80 -12.58
C LYS A 167 -15.11 -36.15 -11.87
N GLN A 168 -15.18 -36.15 -10.54
CA GLN A 168 -15.19 -37.37 -9.71
C GLN A 168 -16.60 -37.76 -9.25
N GLN A 169 -17.62 -36.98 -9.62
CA GLN A 169 -19.04 -37.25 -9.41
C GLN A 169 -19.67 -37.71 -10.73
#